data_AF-A0A2T2TNG8-F1
#
_entry.id   AF-A0A2T2TNG8-F1
#
_cell.length_a   1.000
_cell.length_b   1.000
_cell.length_c   1.000
_cell.angle_alpha   90.00
_cell.angle_beta   90.00
_cell.angle_gamma   90.00
#
_symmetry.space_group_name_H-M   'P 1'
#
loop_
_entity.id
_entity.type
_entity.pdbx_description
1 polymer ?
#
loop_
_entity_poly.entity_id
_entity_poly.type
_entity_poly.pdbx_seq_one_letter_code
_entity_poly.pdbx_strand_id
1 'polypeptide(L)'
;MADLRISKNLRVSGVEASIFADIKNIFNVKNLNQSSFYGPQDFREYMNSLHLPKEAVQGWVENYEPRNEKGEPIYGDDQPGDLDADYIDPPNGNSFRYLFPRQVRLGMRLTF
;
A
#
# COMPACT_ATOMS: atom_id res chain seq x y z
N MET A 1 -1.16 4.37 -10.71
CA MET A 1 0.14 4.70 -10.09
C MET A 1 0.82 5.76 -10.94
N ALA A 2 1.50 6.72 -10.32
CA ALA A 2 2.23 7.77 -11.04
C ALA A 2 3.74 7.55 -10.91
N ASP A 3 4.43 7.78 -12.01
CA ASP A 3 5.88 7.66 -12.12
C ASP A 3 6.46 8.99 -12.59
N LEU A 4 7.69 9.28 -12.16
CA LEU A 4 8.38 10.53 -12.48
C LEU A 4 9.75 10.21 -13.09
N ARG A 5 10.08 10.90 -14.19
CA ARG A 5 11.45 10.95 -14.72
C ARG A 5 11.90 12.40 -14.75
N ILE A 6 13.08 12.66 -14.19
CA ILE A 6 13.77 13.95 -14.34
C ILE A 6 15.09 13.67 -15.05
N SER A 7 15.42 14.48 -16.05
CA SER A 7 16.68 14.35 -16.79
C SER A 7 17.25 15.71 -17.12
N LYS A 8 18.58 15.81 -17.15
CA LYS A 8 19.31 16.99 -17.57
C LYS A 8 20.44 16.61 -18.51
N ASN A 9 20.48 17.30 -19.64
CA ASN A 9 21.58 17.21 -20.60
C ASN A 9 22.60 18.31 -20.29
N LEU A 10 23.87 17.94 -20.29
CA LEU A 10 25.02 18.79 -20.05
C LEU A 10 25.95 18.64 -21.25
N ARG A 11 26.42 19.76 -21.78
CA ARG A 11 27.42 19.79 -22.84
C ARG A 11 28.64 20.53 -22.34
N VAL A 12 29.78 19.84 -22.30
CA VAL A 12 31.06 20.42 -21.86
C VAL A 12 32.15 19.95 -22.81
N SER A 13 32.82 20.91 -23.48
CA SER A 13 34.03 20.67 -24.28
C SER A 13 33.94 19.50 -25.28
N GLY A 14 32.84 19.41 -26.02
CA GLY A 14 32.63 18.37 -27.04
C GLY A 14 32.03 17.05 -26.54
N VAL A 15 31.92 16.87 -25.21
CA VAL A 15 31.24 15.72 -24.60
C VAL A 15 29.80 16.10 -24.26
N GLU A 16 28.86 15.22 -24.59
CA GLU A 16 27.46 15.33 -24.16
C GLU A 16 27.15 14.27 -23.10
N ALA A 17 26.63 14.71 -21.96
CA ALA A 17 26.25 13.87 -20.84
C ALA A 17 24.78 14.09 -20.47
N SER A 18 24.01 13.02 -20.34
CA SER A 18 22.66 13.04 -19.80
C SER A 18 22.65 12.37 -18.43
N ILE A 19 22.29 13.11 -17.39
CA ILE A 19 21.99 12.56 -16.07
C ILE A 19 20.48 12.43 -15.91
N PHE A 20 20.00 11.34 -15.31
CA PHE A 20 18.59 11.13 -15.10
C PHE A 20 18.27 10.37 -13.81
N ALA A 21 17.08 10.64 -13.28
CA ALA A 21 16.46 9.91 -12.18
C ALA A 21 15.09 9.41 -12.64
N ASP A 22 14.90 8.09 -12.59
CA ASP A 22 13.60 7.45 -12.79
C ASP A 22 13.05 7.03 -11.43
N ILE A 23 11.91 7.58 -11.04
CA ILE A 23 11.21 7.29 -9.79
C ILE A 23 9.88 6.62 -10.12
N LYS A 24 9.75 5.35 -9.74
CA LYS A 24 8.48 4.61 -9.80
C LYS A 24 7.73 4.78 -8.48
N ASN A 25 6.41 4.93 -8.56
CA ASN A 25 5.54 5.17 -7.41
C ASN A 25 5.98 6.44 -6.63
N ILE A 26 5.94 7.60 -7.31
CA ILE A 26 6.44 8.87 -6.76
C ILE A 26 5.74 9.26 -5.45
N PHE A 27 4.45 8.95 -5.33
CA PHE A 27 3.64 9.21 -4.13
C PHE A 27 3.79 8.15 -3.03
N ASN A 28 4.56 7.08 -3.25
CA ASN A 28 4.71 5.95 -2.32
C ASN A 28 3.37 5.36 -1.87
N VAL A 29 2.43 5.21 -2.81
CA VAL A 29 1.16 4.54 -2.54
C VAL A 29 1.46 3.12 -2.09
N LYS A 30 0.99 2.76 -0.91
CA LYS A 30 1.17 1.43 -0.31
C LYS A 30 -0.03 0.55 -0.66
N ASN A 31 0.11 -0.21 -1.74
CA ASN A 31 -0.92 -1.18 -2.12
C ASN A 31 -0.66 -2.50 -1.40
N LEU A 32 -1.50 -2.84 -0.44
CA LEU A 32 -1.37 -4.08 0.32
C LEU A 32 -1.49 -5.30 -0.60
N ASN A 33 -0.59 -6.27 -0.43
CA ASN A 33 -0.63 -7.51 -1.17
C ASN A 33 -1.45 -8.56 -0.40
N GLN A 34 -2.55 -9.06 -0.96
CA GLN A 34 -3.34 -10.10 -0.30
C GLN A 34 -2.52 -11.37 -0.01
N SER A 35 -1.51 -11.68 -0.84
CA SER A 35 -0.60 -12.81 -0.58
C SER A 35 0.36 -12.57 0.60
N SER A 36 0.28 -11.43 1.28
CA SER A 36 1.07 -11.19 2.49
C SER A 36 0.50 -11.85 3.74
N PHE A 37 -0.77 -12.28 3.69
CA PHE A 37 -1.51 -12.94 4.76
C PHE A 37 -1.32 -14.46 4.70
N TYR A 38 -1.42 -15.14 5.85
CA TYR A 38 -1.27 -16.60 5.91
C TYR A 38 -2.39 -17.33 5.15
N GLY A 39 -3.60 -16.81 5.22
CA GLY A 39 -4.75 -17.40 4.54
C GLY A 39 -5.89 -16.41 4.28
N PRO A 40 -6.98 -16.89 3.66
CA PRO A 40 -8.14 -16.08 3.37
C PRO A 40 -8.88 -15.61 4.63
N GLN A 41 -8.69 -16.28 5.77
CA GLN A 41 -9.27 -15.87 7.04
C GLN A 41 -8.61 -14.59 7.56
N ASP A 42 -7.29 -14.56 7.66
CA ASP A 42 -6.56 -13.39 8.16
C ASP A 42 -6.82 -12.13 7.33
N PHE A 43 -6.88 -12.29 6.01
CA PHE A 43 -7.27 -11.18 5.14
C PHE A 43 -8.70 -10.72 5.40
N ARG A 44 -9.63 -11.64 5.67
CA ARG A 44 -11.01 -11.31 6.02
C ARG A 44 -11.08 -10.59 7.36
N GLU A 45 -10.33 -11.04 8.36
CA GLU A 45 -10.27 -10.37 9.67
C GLU A 45 -9.70 -8.96 9.55
N TYR A 46 -8.65 -8.77 8.75
CA TYR A 46 -8.16 -7.44 8.40
C TYR A 46 -9.22 -6.58 7.71
N MET A 47 -9.93 -7.10 6.71
CA MET A 47 -10.99 -6.33 6.07
C MET A 47 -12.14 -6.01 7.03
N ASN A 48 -12.41 -6.89 8.00
CA ASN A 48 -13.41 -6.67 9.04
C ASN A 48 -12.97 -5.58 10.03
N SER A 49 -11.68 -5.49 10.36
CA SER A 49 -11.16 -4.48 11.29
C SER A 49 -11.16 -3.06 10.71
N LEU A 50 -11.21 -2.91 9.39
CA LEU A 50 -11.32 -1.61 8.71
C LEU A 50 -12.74 -1.02 8.70
N HIS A 51 -13.69 -1.65 9.38
CA HIS A 51 -15.07 -1.18 9.49
C HIS A 51 -15.21 0.01 10.46
N LEU A 52 -16.45 0.37 10.83
CA LEU A 52 -16.71 1.44 11.78
C LEU A 52 -16.69 0.90 13.21
N PRO A 53 -16.17 1.67 14.19
CA PRO A 53 -16.23 1.25 15.58
C PRO A 53 -17.67 1.27 16.05
N LYS A 54 -17.97 0.45 17.07
CA LYS A 54 -19.33 0.30 17.62
C LYS A 54 -19.92 1.64 18.06
N GLU A 55 -19.10 2.50 18.62
CA GLU A 55 -19.45 3.83 19.11
C GLU A 55 -19.87 4.75 17.95
N ALA A 56 -19.26 4.62 16.77
CA ALA A 56 -19.57 5.46 15.60
C ALA A 56 -20.93 5.13 14.97
N VAL A 57 -21.48 3.95 15.22
CA VAL A 57 -22.78 3.51 14.69
C VAL A 57 -23.86 3.41 15.77
N GLN A 58 -23.58 3.92 16.97
CA GLN A 58 -24.53 3.93 18.07
C GLN A 58 -25.81 4.68 17.68
N GLY A 59 -26.96 4.05 17.89
CA GLY A 59 -28.27 4.60 17.49
C GLY A 59 -28.62 4.42 16.01
N TRP A 60 -27.72 3.84 15.20
CA TRP A 60 -27.96 3.54 13.79
C TRP A 60 -27.61 2.09 13.40
N VAL A 61 -27.41 1.23 14.40
CA VAL A 61 -27.02 -0.19 14.25
C VAL A 61 -27.93 -0.97 13.31
N GLU A 62 -29.23 -0.68 13.27
CA GLU A 62 -30.17 -1.37 12.37
C GLU A 62 -29.84 -1.15 10.89
N ASN A 63 -29.36 0.04 10.54
CA ASN A 63 -29.01 0.43 9.16
C ASN A 63 -27.54 0.16 8.82
N TYR A 64 -26.77 -0.38 9.75
CA TYR A 64 -25.38 -0.73 9.52
C TYR A 64 -25.29 -2.05 8.73
N GLU A 65 -24.71 -1.98 7.54
CA GLU A 65 -24.67 -3.09 6.57
C GLU A 65 -23.64 -4.18 6.86
N PRO A 66 -22.41 -3.89 7.32
CA PRO A 66 -21.41 -4.91 7.63
C PRO A 66 -21.92 -5.87 8.72
N ARG A 67 -22.29 -7.07 8.28
CA ARG A 67 -22.87 -8.12 9.13
C ARG A 67 -22.28 -9.48 8.80
N ASN A 68 -22.18 -10.32 9.81
CA ASN A 68 -21.75 -11.70 9.64
C ASN A 68 -22.91 -12.58 9.13
N GLU A 69 -22.64 -13.88 8.91
CA GLU A 69 -23.61 -14.85 8.41
C GLU A 69 -24.84 -15.03 9.34
N LYS A 70 -24.73 -14.64 10.61
CA LYS A 70 -25.82 -14.65 11.59
C LYS A 70 -26.61 -13.35 11.64
N GLY A 71 -26.24 -12.36 10.82
CA GLY A 71 -26.83 -11.03 10.80
C GLY A 71 -26.32 -10.09 11.90
N GLU A 72 -25.29 -10.48 12.65
CA GLU A 72 -24.71 -9.65 13.71
C GLU A 72 -23.77 -8.60 13.11
N PRO A 73 -23.82 -7.32 13.57
CA PRO A 73 -22.91 -6.27 13.12
C PRO A 73 -21.42 -6.62 13.30
N ILE A 74 -20.59 -6.29 12.31
CA ILE A 74 -19.13 -6.43 12.36
C ILE A 74 -18.52 -5.04 12.54
N TYR A 75 -17.84 -4.82 13.66
CA TYR A 75 -17.17 -3.55 13.95
C TYR A 75 -15.67 -3.65 13.69
N GLY A 76 -15.03 -2.48 13.57
CA GLY A 76 -13.59 -2.36 13.44
C GLY A 76 -13.13 -0.92 13.67
N ASP A 77 -11.89 -0.71 14.10
CA ASP A 77 -11.31 0.62 14.34
C ASP A 77 -9.90 0.79 13.74
N ASP A 78 -9.45 -0.19 12.96
CA ASP A 78 -8.13 -0.18 12.33
C ASP A 78 -8.07 0.77 11.13
N GLN A 79 -6.85 1.23 10.82
CA GLN A 79 -6.57 1.98 9.60
C GLN A 79 -5.96 1.08 8.52
N PRO A 80 -6.16 1.42 7.23
CA PRO A 80 -5.49 0.70 6.15
C PRO A 80 -3.97 0.65 6.33
N GLY A 81 -3.44 -0.54 6.58
CA GLY A 81 -2.02 -0.80 6.83
C GLY A 81 -1.67 -1.30 8.23
N ASP A 82 -2.62 -1.24 9.18
CA ASP A 82 -2.49 -1.80 10.52
C ASP A 82 -2.56 -3.33 10.44
N LEU A 83 -1.41 -4.00 10.46
CA LEU A 83 -1.31 -5.47 10.37
C LEU A 83 -0.64 -6.10 11.60
N ASP A 84 -0.37 -5.30 12.63
CA ASP A 84 0.36 -5.76 13.82
C ASP A 84 -0.62 -6.22 14.92
N ALA A 85 -1.88 -6.45 14.56
CA ALA A 85 -2.92 -6.93 15.45
C ALA A 85 -2.77 -8.43 15.73
N ASP A 86 -3.14 -8.86 16.94
CA ASP A 86 -3.03 -10.24 17.41
C ASP A 86 -3.95 -11.24 16.69
N TYR A 87 -4.99 -10.74 16.01
CA TYR A 87 -5.95 -11.51 15.24
C TYR A 87 -5.62 -11.65 13.74
N ILE A 88 -4.47 -11.13 13.28
CA ILE A 88 -3.97 -11.23 11.90
C ILE A 88 -2.55 -11.79 11.95
N ASP A 89 -2.23 -12.82 11.14
CA ASP A 89 -0.86 -13.29 10.96
C ASP A 89 -0.36 -13.00 9.53
N PRO A 90 0.51 -11.99 9.33
CA PRO A 90 1.15 -11.74 8.06
C PRO A 90 2.52 -12.47 7.96
N PRO A 91 2.60 -13.72 7.43
CA PRO A 91 3.84 -14.47 7.32
C PRO A 91 4.88 -13.80 6.43
N ASN A 92 4.41 -12.97 5.50
CA ASN A 92 5.23 -12.17 4.59
C ASN A 92 5.22 -10.68 5.02
N GLY A 93 4.97 -10.39 6.30
CA GLY A 93 4.94 -9.02 6.82
C GLY A 93 6.24 -8.22 6.58
N ASN A 94 7.36 -8.94 6.38
CA ASN A 94 8.69 -8.37 6.15
C ASN A 94 9.14 -8.35 4.67
N SER A 95 8.45 -9.05 3.77
CA SER A 95 8.82 -9.15 2.35
C SER A 95 7.57 -9.26 1.47
N PHE A 96 7.50 -8.52 0.37
CA PHE A 96 6.32 -8.52 -0.53
C PHE A 96 4.98 -8.08 0.11
N ARG A 97 5.00 -7.44 1.30
CA ARG A 97 3.81 -6.84 1.97
C ARG A 97 3.07 -5.84 1.08
N TYR A 98 3.79 -5.07 0.28
CA TYR A 98 3.20 -4.09 -0.62
C TYR A 98 3.56 -4.38 -2.08
N LEU A 99 2.57 -4.30 -2.96
CA LEU A 99 2.75 -4.35 -4.40
C LEU A 99 3.33 -3.02 -4.90
N PHE A 100 4.25 -3.11 -5.86
CA PHE A 100 4.87 -1.96 -6.52
C PHE A 100 5.51 -0.96 -5.55
N PRO A 101 6.48 -1.41 -4.71
CA PRO A 101 7.19 -0.51 -3.81
C PRO A 101 7.89 0.61 -4.59
N ARG A 102 8.13 1.75 -3.95
CA ARG A 102 8.87 2.86 -4.56
C ARG A 102 10.25 2.39 -5.02
N GLN A 103 10.58 2.69 -6.27
CA GLN A 103 11.91 2.42 -6.83
C GLN A 103 12.51 3.73 -7.33
N VAL A 104 13.76 3.99 -6.95
CA VAL A 104 14.53 5.12 -7.45
C VAL A 104 15.73 4.57 -8.20
N ARG A 105 15.85 4.91 -9.48
CA ARG A 105 16.99 4.57 -10.33
C ARG A 105 17.68 5.84 -10.77
N LEU A 106 18.99 5.93 -10.51
CA LEU A 106 19.84 7.00 -10.99
C LEU A 106 20.68 6.46 -12.14
N GLY A 107 20.84 7.26 -13.19
CA GLY A 107 21.61 6.86 -14.35
C GLY A 107 22.30 8.02 -15.03
N MET A 108 23.33 7.70 -15.79
CA MET A 108 24.02 8.62 -16.67
C MET A 108 24.26 7.98 -18.03
N ARG A 109 24.25 8.80 -19.08
CA ARG A 109 24.60 8.42 -20.44
C ARG A 109 25.63 9.41 -20.97
N LEU A 110 26.71 8.91 -21.54
CA LEU A 110 27.75 9.71 -22.19
C LEU A 110 27.67 9.50 -23.71
N THR A 111 27.93 10.54 -24.47
CA THR A 111 28.02 10.49 -25.95
C THR A 111 29.28 11.26 -26.37
N PHE A 112 30.07 10.63 -27.25
CA PHE A 112 31.35 11.10 -27.75
C PHE A 112 31.27 11.32 -29.26
#